data_AF-A0A117RY30-F1
#
_entry.id   AF-A0A117RY30-F1
#
_cell.length_a   1.000
_cell.length_b   1.000
_cell.length_c   1.000
_cell.angle_alpha   90.00
_cell.angle_beta   90.00
_cell.angle_gamma   90.00
#
_symmetry.space_group_name_H-M   'P 1'
#
loop_
_entity.id
_entity.type
_entity.pdbx_description
1 polymer ?
#
loop_
_entity_poly.entity_id
_entity_poly.type
_entity_poly.pdbx_seq_one_letter_code
_entity_poly.pdbx_strand_id
1 'polypeptide(L)'
;MKLDAAKERSDRDSERACSLRDALKQARRAILDDENARVRELLEPIEDEVAFLHSAALRTRLKTNFDRTLQWSLIYGYASRREVVETYLGDAIAGLEAAVRGDRLPVPSHRAAWLDMIRESVLPEPRHYSEVGVEMMEQGVDPDFEELAYEEFCERREKEQRRLRIPSRKSNPL
;
A
#
# COMPACT_ATOMS: atom_id res chain seq x y z
N MET A 1 3.88 -2.11 -38.82
CA MET A 1 4.46 -0.93 -38.13
C MET A 1 3.71 -0.53 -36.83
N LYS A 2 3.12 -1.47 -36.05
CA LYS A 2 2.43 -1.18 -34.77
C LYS A 2 3.15 -1.70 -33.52
N LEU A 3 4.14 -2.59 -33.70
CA LEU A 3 4.90 -3.22 -32.61
C LEU A 3 5.90 -2.25 -31.96
N ASP A 4 6.49 -1.34 -32.74
CA ASP A 4 7.50 -0.39 -32.23
C ASP A 4 6.92 0.61 -31.22
N ALA A 5 5.73 1.17 -31.49
CA ALA A 5 5.11 2.13 -30.58
C ALA A 5 4.61 1.51 -29.25
N ALA A 6 4.26 0.22 -29.22
CA ALA A 6 3.88 -0.45 -27.99
C ALA A 6 5.12 -0.77 -27.14
N LYS A 7 6.20 -1.21 -27.78
CA LYS A 7 7.48 -1.49 -27.12
C LYS A 7 8.14 -0.23 -26.57
N GLU A 8 8.21 0.84 -27.36
CA GLU A 8 8.75 2.14 -26.91
C GLU A 8 7.98 2.74 -25.71
N ARG A 9 6.66 2.48 -25.61
CA ARG A 9 5.87 2.89 -24.45
C ARG A 9 6.18 2.05 -23.22
N SER A 10 6.39 0.74 -23.41
CA SER A 10 6.79 -0.16 -22.34
C SER A 10 8.18 0.19 -21.82
N ASP A 11 9.14 0.45 -22.70
CA ASP A 11 10.52 0.79 -22.34
C ASP A 11 10.56 2.13 -21.57
N ARG A 12 9.81 3.13 -22.03
CA ARG A 12 9.65 4.42 -21.32
C ARG A 12 8.97 4.28 -19.96
N ASP A 13 7.97 3.40 -19.83
CA ASP A 13 7.32 3.14 -18.54
C ASP A 13 8.28 2.45 -17.56
N SER A 14 9.10 1.51 -18.04
CA SER A 14 10.14 0.83 -17.25
C SER A 14 11.25 1.79 -16.80
N GLU A 15 11.73 2.66 -17.68
CA GLU A 15 12.71 3.70 -17.33
C GLU A 15 12.16 4.64 -16.25
N ARG A 16 10.92 5.11 -16.41
CA ARG A 16 10.26 5.95 -15.43
C ARG A 16 10.02 5.24 -14.11
N ALA A 17 9.58 3.99 -14.14
CA ALA A 17 9.43 3.17 -12.93
C ALA A 17 10.76 2.97 -12.21
N CYS A 18 11.88 2.86 -12.95
CA CYS A 18 13.23 2.79 -12.38
C CYS A 18 13.61 4.11 -11.66
N SER A 19 13.44 5.26 -12.33
CA SER A 19 13.71 6.57 -11.72
C SER A 19 12.86 6.82 -10.47
N LEU A 20 11.56 6.50 -10.54
CA LEU A 20 10.63 6.61 -9.41
C LEU A 20 11.03 5.71 -8.25
N ARG A 21 11.45 4.47 -8.53
CA ARG A 21 11.92 3.52 -7.50
C ARG A 21 13.11 4.09 -6.74
N ASP A 22 14.08 4.65 -7.45
CA ASP A 22 15.31 5.14 -6.84
C ASP A 22 15.05 6.43 -6.04
N ALA A 23 14.23 7.33 -6.57
CA ALA A 23 13.76 8.50 -5.84
C ALA A 23 13.00 8.09 -4.55
N LEU A 24 12.12 7.10 -4.64
CA LEU A 24 11.36 6.61 -3.48
C LEU A 24 12.24 5.92 -2.44
N LYS A 25 13.27 5.17 -2.86
CA LYS A 25 14.27 4.60 -1.94
C LYS A 25 15.02 5.70 -1.18
N GLN A 26 15.40 6.78 -1.87
CA GLN A 26 16.05 7.93 -1.23
C GLN A 26 15.12 8.67 -0.27
N ALA A 27 13.88 8.97 -0.69
CA ALA A 27 12.88 9.60 0.16
C ALA A 27 12.58 8.75 1.40
N ARG A 28 12.37 7.44 1.23
CA ARG A 28 12.18 6.51 2.36
C ARG A 28 13.35 6.58 3.34
N ARG A 29 14.59 6.57 2.84
CA ARG A 29 15.78 6.68 3.70
C ARG A 29 15.80 8.00 4.46
N ALA A 30 15.58 9.14 3.79
CA ALA A 30 15.52 10.45 4.42
C ALA A 30 14.44 10.52 5.52
N ILE A 31 13.26 9.93 5.27
CA ILE A 31 12.18 9.83 6.26
C ILE A 31 12.59 8.98 7.45
N LEU A 32 13.29 7.86 7.24
CA LEU A 32 13.71 6.96 8.30
C LEU A 32 14.89 7.50 9.13
N ASP A 33 15.76 8.30 8.50
CA ASP A 33 16.93 8.89 9.15
C ASP A 33 16.57 10.14 9.97
N ASP A 34 15.46 10.82 9.66
CA ASP A 34 14.96 12.00 10.39
C ASP A 34 13.49 11.84 10.83
N GLU A 35 13.28 11.78 12.15
CA GLU A 35 11.96 11.68 12.77
C GLU A 35 11.07 12.90 12.49
N ASN A 36 11.68 14.07 12.28
CA ASN A 36 10.98 15.32 11.99
C ASN A 36 10.81 15.58 10.48
N ALA A 37 11.26 14.65 9.63
CA ALA A 37 11.17 14.81 8.19
C ALA A 37 9.70 15.02 7.77
N ARG A 38 9.49 16.06 6.97
CA ARG A 38 8.18 16.40 6.41
C ARG A 38 7.85 15.42 5.27
N VAL A 39 7.20 14.32 5.64
CA VAL A 39 6.86 13.20 4.74
C VAL A 39 6.16 13.69 3.46
N ARG A 40 5.24 14.65 3.56
CA ARG A 40 4.54 15.22 2.39
C ARG A 40 5.50 15.86 1.39
N GLU A 41 6.41 16.71 1.85
CA GLU A 41 7.36 17.42 0.98
C GLU A 41 8.30 16.45 0.26
N LEU A 42 8.66 15.32 0.90
CA LEU A 42 9.52 14.30 0.31
C LEU A 42 8.79 13.39 -0.69
N LEU A 43 7.48 13.16 -0.51
CA LEU A 43 6.70 12.26 -1.37
C LEU A 43 5.99 12.97 -2.52
N GLU A 44 5.61 14.23 -2.37
CA GLU A 44 4.82 14.98 -3.36
C GLU A 44 5.46 15.02 -4.76
N PRO A 45 6.77 15.31 -4.92
CA PRO A 45 7.40 15.28 -6.25
C PRO A 45 7.36 13.89 -6.90
N ILE A 46 7.36 12.82 -6.09
CA ILE A 46 7.28 11.44 -6.57
C ILE A 46 5.84 11.11 -6.96
N GLU A 47 4.86 11.54 -6.15
CA GLU A 47 3.43 11.38 -6.44
C GLU A 47 3.03 12.05 -7.77
N ASP A 48 3.53 13.27 -8.03
CA ASP A 48 3.29 13.98 -9.27
C ASP A 48 3.82 13.21 -10.49
N GLU A 49 5.03 12.66 -10.40
CA GLU A 49 5.63 11.86 -11.46
C GLU A 49 4.93 10.49 -11.65
N VAL A 50 4.41 9.89 -10.58
CA VAL A 50 3.61 8.66 -10.61
C VAL A 50 2.36 8.84 -11.47
N ALA A 51 1.77 10.04 -11.53
CA ALA A 51 0.60 10.30 -12.37
C ALA A 51 0.83 9.98 -13.85
N PHE A 52 2.09 10.01 -14.31
CA PHE A 52 2.47 9.77 -15.70
C PHE A 52 2.87 8.32 -16.02
N LEU A 53 2.84 7.40 -15.05
CA LEU A 53 2.98 5.97 -15.34
C LEU A 53 1.81 5.48 -16.19
N HIS A 54 2.00 4.51 -17.08
CA HIS A 54 0.92 3.98 -17.92
C HIS A 54 -0.02 3.04 -17.16
N SER A 55 0.52 2.23 -16.24
CA SER A 55 -0.25 1.25 -15.47
C SER A 55 -1.17 1.91 -14.43
N ALA A 56 -2.48 1.95 -14.72
CA ALA A 56 -3.49 2.51 -13.79
C ALA A 56 -3.52 1.78 -12.44
N ALA A 57 -3.31 0.46 -12.44
CA ALA A 57 -3.27 -0.34 -11.22
C ALA A 57 -2.05 0.04 -10.35
N LEU A 58 -0.89 0.24 -10.97
CA LEU A 58 0.32 0.67 -10.26
C LEU A 58 0.14 2.09 -9.70
N ARG A 59 -0.36 3.04 -10.51
CA ARG A 59 -0.65 4.41 -10.07
C ARG A 59 -1.55 4.44 -8.83
N THR A 60 -2.66 3.71 -8.89
CA THR A 60 -3.62 3.64 -7.79
C THR A 60 -2.95 3.10 -6.52
N ARG A 61 -2.16 2.04 -6.65
CA ARG A 61 -1.49 1.44 -5.49
C ARG A 61 -0.42 2.34 -4.88
N LEU A 62 0.38 3.00 -5.71
CA LEU A 62 1.39 3.94 -5.25
C LEU A 62 0.75 5.10 -4.50
N LYS A 63 -0.31 5.69 -5.07
CA LYS A 63 -1.10 6.72 -4.39
C LYS A 63 -1.61 6.24 -3.04
N THR A 64 -2.25 5.06 -2.99
CA THR A 64 -2.72 4.49 -1.72
C THR A 64 -1.56 4.38 -0.73
N ASN A 65 -0.42 3.79 -1.08
CA ASN A 65 0.71 3.67 -0.16
C ASN A 65 1.25 5.02 0.33
N PHE A 66 1.26 6.06 -0.51
CA PHE A 66 1.68 7.41 -0.13
C PHE A 66 0.69 8.03 0.86
N ASP A 67 -0.61 7.99 0.53
CA ASP A 67 -1.68 8.49 1.42
C ASP A 67 -1.62 7.81 2.79
N ARG A 68 -1.34 6.50 2.81
CA ARG A 68 -1.26 5.69 4.02
C ARG A 68 -0.04 6.00 4.87
N THR A 69 1.08 6.31 4.22
CA THR A 69 2.29 6.79 4.89
C THR A 69 2.08 8.17 5.50
N LEU A 70 1.37 9.06 4.81
CA LEU A 70 1.03 10.40 5.32
C LEU A 70 0.09 10.35 6.52
N GLN A 71 -0.79 9.35 6.55
CA GLN A 71 -1.76 9.10 7.61
C GLN A 71 -1.18 8.34 8.83
N TRP A 72 0.14 8.21 8.95
CA TRP A 72 0.78 7.44 10.04
C TRP A 72 0.30 7.87 11.44
N SER A 73 0.00 9.15 11.64
CA SER A 73 -0.44 9.67 12.93
C SER A 73 -1.80 9.12 13.38
N LEU A 74 -2.64 8.63 12.45
CA LEU A 74 -3.94 8.03 12.76
C LEU A 74 -3.83 6.68 13.45
N ILE A 75 -2.68 6.01 13.28
CA ILE A 75 -2.40 4.68 13.86
C ILE A 75 -1.27 4.75 14.88
N TYR A 76 -0.95 5.96 15.34
CA TYR A 76 -0.02 6.18 16.45
C TYR A 76 -0.54 5.49 17.71
N GLY A 77 0.32 4.72 18.37
CA GLY A 77 -0.03 3.84 19.49
C GLY A 77 -0.19 2.37 19.09
N TYR A 78 -0.54 2.09 17.83
CA TYR A 78 -0.60 0.71 17.29
C TYR A 78 0.63 0.34 16.47
N ALA A 79 1.21 1.31 15.76
CA ALA A 79 2.45 1.12 15.01
C ALA A 79 3.32 2.38 15.11
N SER A 80 4.63 2.18 15.13
CA SER A 80 5.59 3.28 15.06
C SER A 80 5.62 3.89 13.65
N ARG A 81 5.99 5.17 13.56
CA ARG A 81 6.22 5.86 12.27
C ARG A 81 7.16 5.06 11.37
N ARG A 82 8.22 4.48 11.94
CA ARG A 82 9.17 3.64 11.21
C ARG A 82 8.48 2.45 10.56
N GLU A 83 7.68 1.69 11.30
CA GLU A 83 6.99 0.51 10.77
C GLU A 83 6.02 0.86 9.64
N VAL A 84 5.28 1.97 9.79
CA VAL A 84 4.37 2.47 8.76
C VAL A 84 5.12 2.80 7.47
N VAL A 85 6.22 3.55 7.59
CA VAL A 85 7.08 3.96 6.47
C VAL A 85 7.72 2.74 5.81
N GLU A 86 8.29 1.81 6.58
CA GLU A 86 8.91 0.60 6.05
C GLU A 86 7.89 -0.29 5.32
N THR A 87 6.65 -0.33 5.80
CA THR A 87 5.59 -1.16 5.22
C THR A 87 5.08 -0.55 3.92
N TYR A 88 4.46 0.63 3.97
CA TYR A 88 3.78 1.18 2.81
C TYR A 88 4.75 1.66 1.73
N LEU A 89 5.86 2.31 2.10
CA LEU A 89 6.87 2.69 1.09
C LEU A 89 7.65 1.46 0.60
N GLY A 90 7.83 0.43 1.43
CA GLY A 90 8.37 -0.86 1.00
C GLY A 90 7.51 -1.52 -0.08
N ASP A 91 6.20 -1.61 0.16
CA ASP A 91 5.22 -2.13 -0.80
C ASP A 91 5.17 -1.32 -2.10
N ALA A 92 5.30 0.02 -2.01
CA ALA A 92 5.36 0.90 -3.16
C ALA A 92 6.64 0.65 -4.00
N ILE A 93 7.80 0.52 -3.34
CA ILE A 93 9.06 0.16 -3.98
C ILE A 93 8.96 -1.21 -4.67
N ALA A 94 8.39 -2.21 -3.99
CA ALA A 94 8.19 -3.54 -4.57
C ALA A 94 7.28 -3.52 -5.81
N GLY A 95 6.25 -2.67 -5.81
CA GLY A 95 5.39 -2.43 -6.97
C GLY A 95 6.14 -1.84 -8.16
N LEU A 96 7.01 -0.86 -7.93
CA LEU A 96 7.87 -0.27 -8.96
C LEU A 96 8.92 -1.28 -9.46
N GLU A 97 9.51 -2.09 -8.59
CA GLU A 97 10.46 -3.14 -8.96
C GLU A 97 9.83 -4.25 -9.80
N ALA A 98 8.59 -4.64 -9.50
CA ALA A 98 7.82 -5.55 -10.36
C ALA A 98 7.55 -4.93 -11.73
N ALA A 99 7.18 -3.65 -11.77
CA ALA A 99 6.94 -2.94 -13.03
C ALA A 99 8.20 -2.88 -13.91
N VAL A 100 9.36 -2.56 -13.33
CA VAL A 100 10.66 -2.56 -14.04
C VAL A 100 10.99 -3.93 -14.64
N ARG A 101 10.64 -5.03 -13.94
CA ARG A 101 10.85 -6.39 -14.42
C ARG A 101 9.80 -6.86 -15.43
N GLY A 102 8.70 -6.12 -15.61
CA GLY A 102 7.54 -6.56 -16.38
C GLY A 102 6.73 -7.67 -15.68
N ASP A 103 6.88 -7.81 -14.37
CA ASP A 103 6.19 -8.82 -13.56
C ASP A 103 4.77 -8.37 -13.19
N ARG A 104 3.97 -9.32 -12.73
CA ARG A 104 2.71 -8.99 -12.05
C ARG A 104 3.00 -8.18 -10.78
N LEU A 105 2.13 -7.22 -10.48
CA LEU A 105 2.20 -6.49 -9.21
C LEU A 105 2.12 -7.48 -8.04
N PRO A 106 3.02 -7.37 -7.03
CA PRO A 106 3.02 -8.26 -5.89
C PRO A 106 1.70 -8.15 -5.11
N VAL A 107 1.37 -9.11 -4.26
CA VAL A 107 0.26 -8.90 -3.30
C VAL A 107 0.71 -7.85 -2.26
N PRO A 108 -0.19 -7.03 -1.69
CA PRO A 108 0.14 -6.24 -0.51
C PRO A 108 0.74 -7.11 0.60
N SER A 109 1.73 -6.59 1.32
CA SER A 109 2.30 -7.33 2.44
C SER A 109 1.25 -7.59 3.51
N HIS A 110 1.40 -8.70 4.25
CA HIS A 110 0.50 -9.01 5.36
C HIS A 110 0.44 -7.87 6.38
N ARG A 111 1.59 -7.24 6.62
CA ARG A 111 1.71 -6.05 7.46
C ARG A 111 0.93 -4.85 6.93
N ALA A 112 0.95 -4.59 5.62
CA ALA A 112 0.14 -3.51 5.04
C ALA A 112 -1.36 -3.76 5.24
N ALA A 113 -1.81 -5.00 5.07
CA ALA A 113 -3.20 -5.39 5.33
C ALA A 113 -3.59 -5.24 6.81
N TRP A 114 -2.69 -5.60 7.74
CA TRP A 114 -2.88 -5.39 9.18
C TRP A 114 -3.01 -3.90 9.55
N LEU A 115 -2.09 -3.06 9.06
CA LEU A 115 -2.14 -1.61 9.29
C LEU A 115 -3.38 -0.96 8.65
N ASP A 116 -3.81 -1.48 7.51
CA ASP A 116 -5.06 -1.05 6.87
C ASP A 116 -6.27 -1.41 7.72
N MET A 117 -6.29 -2.60 8.33
CA MET A 117 -7.36 -3.04 9.23
C MET A 117 -7.45 -2.16 10.48
N ILE A 118 -6.33 -1.82 11.13
CA ILE A 118 -6.29 -0.93 12.29
C ILE A 118 -6.84 0.45 11.95
N ARG A 119 -6.52 0.97 10.75
CA ARG A 119 -7.02 2.28 10.33
C ARG A 119 -8.50 2.23 9.96
N GLU A 120 -8.96 1.18 9.29
CA GLU A 120 -10.35 1.03 8.81
C GLU A 120 -11.30 0.61 9.94
N SER A 121 -10.78 -0.02 10.99
CA SER A 121 -11.51 -0.47 12.17
C SER A 121 -11.03 0.37 13.34
N VAL A 122 -11.76 1.43 13.69
CA VAL A 122 -11.49 2.24 14.89
C VAL A 122 -11.60 1.32 16.12
N LEU A 123 -10.51 0.66 16.48
CA LEU A 123 -10.42 -0.20 17.66
C LEU A 123 -10.71 0.68 18.89
N PRO A 124 -11.56 0.21 19.82
CA PRO A 124 -11.86 0.93 21.04
C PRO A 124 -10.61 0.98 21.92
N GLU A 125 -10.06 2.19 22.05
CA GLU A 125 -8.87 2.57 22.83
C GLU A 125 -7.55 1.83 22.49
N PRO A 126 -6.41 2.54 22.42
CA PRO A 126 -5.11 1.91 22.24
C PRO A 126 -4.75 1.12 23.50
N ARG A 127 -5.09 -0.17 23.50
CA ARG A 127 -4.67 -1.13 24.54
C ARG A 127 -3.51 -1.95 23.99
N HIS A 128 -2.49 -2.16 24.82
CA HIS A 128 -1.33 -2.93 24.41
C HIS A 128 -1.75 -4.39 24.17
N TYR A 129 -1.19 -5.06 23.16
CA TYR A 129 -1.56 -6.44 22.77
C TYR A 129 -1.58 -7.42 23.97
N SER A 130 -0.64 -7.25 24.89
CA SER A 130 -0.57 -8.05 26.12
C SER A 130 -1.75 -7.85 27.07
N GLU A 131 -2.45 -6.73 27.01
CA GLU A 131 -3.62 -6.42 27.85
C GLU A 131 -4.90 -7.00 27.25
N VAL A 132 -5.04 -6.92 25.92
CA VAL A 132 -6.19 -7.47 25.19
C VAL A 132 -6.14 -9.00 25.13
N GLY A 133 -4.95 -9.56 24.91
CA GLY A 133 -4.74 -11.01 24.87
C GLY A 133 -5.09 -11.71 26.19
N VAL A 134 -4.85 -11.04 27.33
CA VAL A 134 -5.19 -11.58 28.65
C VAL A 134 -6.71 -11.58 28.88
N GLU A 135 -7.41 -10.48 28.58
CA GLU A 135 -8.87 -10.42 28.72
C GLU A 135 -9.61 -11.40 27.79
N MET A 136 -9.10 -11.63 26.58
CA MET A 136 -9.70 -12.57 25.63
C MET A 136 -9.51 -14.02 26.06
N MET A 137 -8.32 -14.38 26.57
CA MET A 137 -8.08 -15.68 27.19
C MET A 137 -8.98 -15.90 28.42
N GLU A 138 -9.21 -14.88 29.24
CA GLU A 138 -10.14 -14.93 30.39
C GLU A 138 -11.60 -15.14 29.96
N GLN A 139 -11.98 -14.68 28.76
CA GLN A 139 -13.30 -14.88 28.17
C GLN A 139 -13.43 -16.19 27.37
N GLY A 140 -12.37 -17.00 27.31
CA GLY A 140 -12.35 -18.26 26.57
C GLY A 140 -12.35 -18.09 25.05
N VAL A 141 -11.96 -16.90 24.56
CA VAL A 141 -11.77 -16.62 23.13
C VAL A 141 -10.32 -16.96 22.78
N ASP A 142 -10.14 -17.88 21.84
CA ASP A 142 -8.82 -18.26 21.33
C ASP A 142 -8.18 -17.05 20.60
N PRO A 143 -6.97 -16.59 20.98
CA PRO A 143 -6.31 -15.44 20.38
C PRO A 143 -5.99 -15.58 18.88
N ASP A 144 -6.23 -16.74 18.26
CA ASP A 144 -6.19 -16.94 16.80
C ASP A 144 -7.31 -16.17 16.03
N PHE A 145 -8.17 -15.41 16.71
CA PHE A 145 -9.17 -14.54 16.09
C PHE A 145 -8.56 -13.48 15.15
N GLU A 146 -7.32 -13.04 15.39
CA GLU A 146 -6.63 -12.12 14.48
C GLU A 146 -6.35 -12.75 13.12
N GLU A 147 -6.09 -14.05 13.03
CA GLU A 147 -5.87 -14.74 11.76
C GLU A 147 -7.18 -14.84 10.97
N LEU A 148 -8.30 -15.16 11.61
CA LEU A 148 -9.62 -15.21 10.96
C LEU A 148 -10.12 -13.82 10.51
N ALA A 149 -9.98 -12.80 11.36
CA ALA A 149 -10.37 -11.43 11.01
C ALA A 149 -9.45 -10.85 9.90
N TYR A 150 -8.17 -11.19 9.94
CA TYR A 150 -7.18 -10.87 8.91
C TYR A 150 -7.48 -11.58 7.58
N GLU A 151 -7.79 -12.87 7.61
CA GLU A 151 -8.19 -13.67 6.45
C GLU A 151 -9.47 -13.12 5.81
N GLU A 152 -10.49 -12.82 6.62
CA GLU A 152 -11.76 -12.26 6.15
C GLU A 152 -11.57 -10.85 5.56
N PHE A 153 -10.70 -10.03 6.14
CA PHE A 153 -10.30 -8.75 5.59
C PHE A 153 -9.58 -8.90 4.24
N CYS A 154 -8.60 -9.80 4.16
CA CYS A 154 -7.87 -10.08 2.93
C CYS A 154 -8.80 -10.56 1.82
N GLU A 155 -9.73 -11.47 2.13
CA GLU A 155 -10.74 -11.92 1.19
C GLU A 155 -11.66 -10.80 0.71
N ARG A 156 -12.13 -9.91 1.60
CA ARG A 156 -12.98 -8.77 1.22
C ARG A 156 -12.23 -7.80 0.33
N ARG A 157 -11.00 -7.43 0.69
CA ARG A 157 -10.12 -6.56 -0.11
C ARG A 157 -9.87 -7.16 -1.50
N GLU A 158 -9.59 -8.46 -1.58
CA GLU A 158 -9.38 -9.12 -2.85
C GLU A 158 -10.67 -9.14 -3.69
N LYS A 159 -11.82 -9.41 -3.08
CA LYS A 159 -13.14 -9.33 -3.74
C LYS A 159 -13.44 -7.91 -4.25
N GLU A 160 -13.15 -6.86 -3.48
CA GLU A 160 -13.34 -5.47 -3.90
C GLU A 160 -12.40 -5.06 -5.04
N GLN A 161 -11.11 -5.38 -4.93
CA GLN A 161 -10.15 -5.11 -6.01
C GLN A 161 -10.50 -5.87 -7.30
N ARG A 162 -11.03 -7.09 -7.20
CA ARG A 162 -11.56 -7.84 -8.34
C ARG A 162 -12.78 -7.17 -8.94
N ARG A 163 -13.73 -6.67 -8.13
CA ARG A 163 -14.91 -5.93 -8.62
C ARG A 163 -14.53 -4.65 -9.37
N LEU A 164 -13.52 -3.93 -8.90
CA LEU A 164 -13.00 -2.71 -9.56
C LEU A 164 -12.23 -3.01 -10.87
N ARG A 165 -11.76 -4.25 -11.07
CA ARG A 165 -11.07 -4.70 -12.30
C ARG A 165 -12.01 -5.23 -13.39
N ILE A 166 -13.29 -5.43 -13.09
CA ILE A 166 -14.28 -5.79 -14.11
C ILE A 166 -14.64 -4.50 -14.85
N PRO A 167 -14.37 -4.36 -16.16
CA PRO A 167 -14.81 -3.20 -16.90
C PRO A 167 -16.34 -3.16 -16.80
N SER A 168 -16.86 -2.09 -16.21
CA SER A 168 -18.28 -1.77 -16.23
C SER A 168 -18.74 -1.80 -17.69
N ARG A 169 -19.35 -2.93 -18.08
CA ARG A 169 -20.10 -3.02 -19.32
C ARG A 169 -21.20 -2.00 -19.15
N LYS A 170 -21.13 -0.92 -19.92
CA LYS A 170 -22.26 -0.04 -20.18
C LYS A 170 -23.43 -0.93 -20.61
N SER A 171 -24.31 -1.22 -19.67
CA SER A 171 -25.70 -1.52 -19.97
C SER A 171 -26.28 -0.19 -20.44
N ASN A 172 -26.32 0.00 -21.76
CA ASN A 172 -27.26 0.94 -22.36
C ASN A 172 -28.66 0.34 -22.15
N PRO A 173 -29.58 1.01 -21.44
CA PRO A 173 -30.99 0.81 -21.66
C PRO A 173 -31.46 1.87 -22.67
N LEU A 174 -31.94 1.37 -23.80
CA LEU A 174 -32.74 2.04 -24.84
C LEU A 174 -32.01 3.02 -25.76
#